data_AF-A0A6G3ZAH4-F1
#
_entry.id   AF-A0A6G3ZAH4-F1
#
_cell.length_a   1.000
_cell.length_b   1.000
_cell.length_c   1.000
_cell.angle_alpha   90.00
_cell.angle_beta   90.00
_cell.angle_gamma   90.00
#
_symmetry.space_group_name_H-M   'P 1'
#
loop_
_entity.id
_entity.type
_entity.pdbx_description
1 polymer ?
#
loop_
_entity_poly.entity_id
_entity_poly.type
_entity_poly.pdbx_seq_one_letter_code
_entity_poly.pdbx_strand_id
1 'polypeptide(L)' 'MDTITFQRPDARLCHGYYVEPENPHNDPGVVMLQEWWGLNDQIKHGADKLAAAGYRVLIPDLAK' A
#
# COMPACT_ATOMS: atom_id res chain seq x y z
N MET A 1 -9.57 -6.52 0.97
CA MET A 1 -8.23 -6.33 1.56
C MET A 1 -7.26 -6.66 0.46
N ASP A 2 -7.07 -5.67 -0.40
CA ASP A 2 -6.65 -5.90 -1.76
C ASP A 2 -5.13 -5.84 -1.83
N THR A 3 -4.54 -7.04 -1.84
CA THR A 3 -3.12 -7.18 -2.15
C THR A 3 -2.99 -7.07 -3.66
N ILE A 4 -2.30 -6.04 -4.13
CA ILE A 4 -1.98 -5.89 -5.55
C ILE A 4 -0.63 -6.53 -5.85
N THR A 5 -0.39 -6.80 -7.13
CA THR A 5 0.92 -7.23 -7.62
C THR A 5 1.36 -6.25 -8.70
N PHE A 6 2.61 -5.79 -8.63
CA PHE A 6 3.19 -4.88 -9.60
C PHE A 6 4.58 -5.34 -10.02
N GLN A 7 4.96 -4.98 -11.26
CA GLN A 7 6.26 -5.33 -11.81
C GLN A 7 7.32 -4.33 -11.34
N ARG A 8 8.44 -4.85 -10.86
CA ARG A 8 9.65 -4.09 -10.53
C ARG A 8 10.52 -3.89 -11.77
N PRO A 9 11.42 -2.89 -11.77
CA PRO A 9 12.35 -2.66 -12.89
C PRO A 9 13.26 -3.86 -13.23
N ASP A 10 13.47 -4.78 -12.29
CA ASP A 10 14.23 -6.03 -12.49
C ASP A 10 13.38 -7.17 -13.10
N ALA A 11 12.21 -6.83 -13.66
CA ALA A 11 11.20 -7.74 -14.19
C ALA A 11 10.58 -8.72 -13.18
N ARG A 12 10.94 -8.65 -11.89
CA ARG A 12 10.30 -9.46 -10.85
C ARG A 12 8.99 -8.85 -10.41
N LEU A 13 8.10 -9.68 -9.89
CA LEU A 13 6.84 -9.22 -9.28
C LEU A 13 7.07 -8.87 -7.80
N CYS A 14 6.35 -7.86 -7.33
CA CYS A 14 6.26 -7.48 -5.93
C CYS A 14 4.79 -7.38 -5.53
N HIS A 15 4.47 -7.91 -4.35
CA HIS A 15 3.15 -7.78 -3.75
C HIS A 15 3.10 -6.53 -2.89
N GLY A 16 1.91 -5.93 -2.74
CA GLY A 16 1.73 -4.81 -1.83
C GLY A 16 0.30 -4.67 -1.36
N TYR A 17 0.13 -4.11 -0.17
CA TYR A 17 -1.18 -3.71 0.33
C TYR A 17 -1.60 -2.41 -0.36
N TYR A 18 -2.75 -2.42 -1.01
CA TYR A 18 -3.28 -1.23 -1.66
C TYR A 18 -4.65 -0.91 -1.09
N VAL A 19 -4.87 0.36 -0.77
CA VAL A 19 -6.14 0.85 -0.26
C VAL A 19 -6.48 2.18 -0.92
N GLU A 20 -7.75 2.31 -1.27
CA GLU A 20 -8.32 3.51 -1.87
C GLU A 20 -9.30 4.16 -0.88
N PRO A 21 -9.51 5.49 -1.00
CA PRO A 21 -10.62 6.15 -0.31
C PRO A 21 -11.97 5.55 -0.70
N GLU A 22 -13.01 5.72 0.13
CA GLU A 22 -14.36 5.19 -0.15
C GLU A 22 -14.97 5.72 -1.45
N ASN A 23 -14.67 6.97 -1.82
CA ASN A 23 -15.11 7.59 -3.08
C ASN A 23 -13.88 8.05 -3.88
N PRO A 24 -13.21 7.12 -4.56
CA PRO A 24 -11.97 7.43 -5.26
C PRO A 24 -12.24 8.32 -6.47
N HIS A 25 -11.52 9.45 -6.54
CA HIS A 25 -11.47 10.34 -7.68
C HIS A 25 -10.04 10.36 -8.25
N ASN A 26 -9.53 11.53 -8.64
CA ASN A 26 -8.14 11.71 -9.02
C ASN A 26 -7.26 12.03 -7.79
N ASP A 27 -7.40 11.20 -6.74
CA ASP A 27 -6.83 11.47 -5.42
C ASP A 27 -5.30 11.31 -5.40
N PRO A 28 -4.57 12.07 -4.58
CA PRO A 28 -3.13 11.91 -4.46
C PRO A 28 -2.73 10.49 -3.99
N GLY A 29 -1.64 9.98 -4.55
CA GLY A 29 -1.05 8.69 -4.19
C GLY A 29 0.06 8.84 -3.15
N VAL A 30 0.10 7.91 -2.19
CA VAL A 30 1.15 7.79 -1.18
C VAL A 30 1.75 6.38 -1.25
N VAL A 31 3.07 6.30 -1.31
CA VAL A 31 3.79 5.04 -1.10
C VAL A 31 4.28 5.05 0.35
N MET A 32 3.74 4.15 1.17
CA MET A 32 4.14 3.98 2.56
C MET A 32 5.11 2.80 2.68
N LEU A 33 6.19 2.98 3.43
CA LEU A 33 7.17 1.91 3.64
C LEU A 33 6.92 1.23 4.98
N GLN A 34 6.95 -0.10 4.97
CA GLN A 34 6.90 -0.91 6.17
C GLN A 34 8.21 -0.82 6.96
N GLU A 35 8.13 -1.14 8.24
CA GLU A 35 9.28 -1.33 9.13
C GLU A 35 9.94 -2.72 8.92
N TRP A 36 11.04 -2.98 9.63
CA TRP A 36 11.86 -4.20 9.45
C TRP A 36 11.12 -5.52 9.75
N TRP A 37 9.99 -5.48 10.47
CA TRP A 37 9.15 -6.65 10.77
C TRP A 37 8.10 -6.96 9.70
N GLY A 38 8.03 -6.16 8.63
CA GLY A 38 7.17 -6.45 7.49
C GLY A 38 5.73 -5.95 7.58
N LEU A 39 4.92 -6.37 6.61
CA LEU A 39 3.52 -5.98 6.48
C LEU A 39 2.64 -6.72 7.51
N ASN A 40 2.31 -6.04 8.61
CA ASN A 40 1.38 -6.53 9.63
C ASN A 40 0.16 -5.60 9.77
N ASP A 41 -0.76 -5.95 10.66
CA ASP A 41 -2.01 -5.20 10.81
C ASP A 41 -1.81 -3.77 11.35
N GLN A 42 -0.76 -3.54 12.15
CA GLN A 42 -0.39 -2.19 12.58
C GLN A 42 0.01 -1.31 11.38
N ILE A 43 0.83 -1.86 10.48
CA ILE A 43 1.29 -1.16 9.28
C ILE A 43 0.11 -0.89 8.34
N LYS A 44 -0.76 -1.89 8.10
CA LYS A 44 -1.97 -1.71 7.27
C LYS A 44 -2.92 -0.65 7.83
N HIS A 45 -3.10 -0.63 9.16
CA HIS A 45 -3.96 0.37 9.82
C HIS A 45 -3.47 1.82 9.58
N GLY A 46 -2.16 2.02 9.38
CA GLY A 46 -1.62 3.31 8.94
C GLY A 46 -2.08 3.71 7.54
N ALA A 47 -2.09 2.78 6.59
CA ALA A 47 -2.59 3.03 5.24
C ALA A 47 -4.10 3.26 5.23
N ASP A 48 -4.85 2.52 6.04
CA ASP A 48 -6.30 2.70 6.14
C ASP A 48 -6.65 4.10 6.67
N LYS A 49 -5.87 4.64 7.62
CA LYS A 49 -6.04 6.03 8.10
C LYS A 49 -5.77 7.07 7.02
N LEU A 50 -4.75 6.84 6.19
CA LEU A 50 -4.43 7.70 5.06
C LEU A 50 -5.52 7.62 3.98
N ALA A 51 -6.07 6.43 3.72
CA ALA A 51 -7.18 6.26 2.80
C ALA A 51 -8.46 6.96 3.27
N ALA A 52 -8.78 6.85 4.56
CA ALA A 52 -9.87 7.60 5.17
C ALA A 52 -9.67 9.13 5.10
N ALA A 53 -8.42 9.59 4.97
CA ALA A 53 -8.08 11.00 4.76
C ALA A 53 -8.08 11.43 3.28
N GLY A 54 -8.45 10.54 2.34
CA GLY A 54 -8.56 10.86 0.91
C GLY A 54 -7.30 10.58 0.10
N TYR A 55 -6.39 9.73 0.58
CA TYR A 55 -5.20 9.32 -0.17
C TYR A 55 -5.35 7.90 -0.72
N ARG A 56 -4.84 7.65 -1.93
CA ARG A 56 -4.58 6.28 -2.39
C ARG A 56 -3.26 5.82 -1.79
N VAL A 57 -3.20 4.65 -1.17
CA VAL A 57 -2.00 4.21 -0.45
C VAL A 57 -1.54 2.85 -0.93
N LEU A 58 -0.25 2.75 -1.24
CA LEU A 58 0.43 1.49 -1.54
C LEU A 58 1.50 1.23 -0.47
N ILE A 59 1.49 0.04 0.11
CA ILE A 59 2.57 -0.49 0.94
C ILE A 59 3.22 -1.66 0.21
N PRO A 60 4.42 -1.50 -0.39
CA PRO A 60 5.18 -2.61 -0.94
C PRO A 60 5.57 -3.61 0.16
N ASP A 61 5.33 -4.91 -0.06
CA ASP A 61 5.87 -5.95 0.82
C ASP A 61 7.35 -6.16 0.45
N LEU A 62 8.24 -5.57 1.25
CA LEU A 62 9.69 -5.62 1.08
C LEU A 62 10.35 -6.74 1.90
N ALA A 63 9.58 -7.49 2.69
CA ALA A 63 10.11 -8.53 3.57
C ALA A 63 10.18 -9.91 2.88
N LYS A 64 9.76 -10.00 1.62
CA LYS A 64 9.67 -11.25 0.85
C LYS A 64 10.35 -11.13 -0.52
#